data_AF-A0A7C1QTD4-F1
#
_entry.id   AF-A0A7C1QTD4-F1
#
_cell.length_a   1.000
_cell.length_b   1.000
_cell.length_c   1.000
_cell.angle_alpha   90.00
_cell.angle_beta   90.00
_cell.angle_gamma   90.00
#
_symmetry.space_group_name_H-M   'P 1'
#
loop_
_entity.id
_entity.type
_entity.pdbx_description
1 polymer ?
#
loop_
_entity_poly.entity_id
_entity_poly.type
_entity_poly.pdbx_seq_one_letter_code
_entity_poly.pdbx_strand_id
1 'polypeptide(L)'
;MNYVVGNLVEPVFRPPSEWDALLIAITNGCTRQCTFCSMYRSKQFSMRKDIEEIKMDIKRAGAFYGNRVRKIFFEDGNAFVVKPEILTEITEYCYKIHPNLEKVSSYSHAKDILKKSDEDLKKIADAGFTMVYVGIESGDDEVLNACKKGTTQDFTKQFFKVGIYLTTC
;
A
#
# COMPACT_ATOMS: atom_id res chain seq x y z
N MET A 1 -5.44 -18.12 6.71
CA MET A 1 -4.60 -18.77 5.67
C MET A 1 -3.70 -17.67 5.13
N ASN A 2 -2.37 -17.82 5.18
CA ASN A 2 -1.47 -16.79 4.64
C ASN A 2 -1.26 -17.07 3.15
N TYR A 3 -1.88 -16.25 2.31
CA TYR A 3 -1.70 -16.32 0.86
C TYR A 3 -0.41 -15.58 0.51
N VAL A 4 0.64 -16.33 0.15
CA VAL A 4 1.96 -15.79 -0.17
C VAL A 4 2.34 -16.24 -1.57
N VAL A 5 2.51 -15.27 -2.47
CA VAL A 5 2.93 -15.52 -3.85
C VAL A 5 3.92 -14.44 -4.26
N GLY A 6 5.05 -14.86 -4.83
CA GLY A 6 6.10 -13.97 -5.28
C GLY A 6 7.21 -13.78 -4.25
N ASN A 7 7.96 -12.69 -4.42
CA ASN A 7 9.21 -12.43 -3.72
C ASN A 7 9.00 -11.49 -2.52
N LEU A 8 8.29 -11.97 -1.47
CA LEU A 8 8.22 -11.25 -0.21
C LEU A 8 9.60 -11.28 0.47
N VAL A 9 10.04 -10.14 0.98
CA VAL A 9 11.29 -10.03 1.75
C VAL A 9 10.95 -9.97 3.22
N GLU A 10 11.54 -10.86 4.02
CA GLU A 10 11.34 -10.84 5.47
C GLU A 10 12.13 -9.68 6.13
N PRO A 11 11.61 -9.10 7.23
CA PRO A 11 10.30 -9.36 7.84
C PRO A 11 9.15 -8.73 7.05
N VAL A 12 8.01 -9.42 7.04
CA VAL A 12 6.77 -8.99 6.36
C VAL A 12 5.85 -8.33 7.37
N PHE A 13 5.35 -7.14 7.04
CA PHE A 13 4.45 -6.38 7.91
C PHE A 13 3.11 -6.16 7.25
N ARG A 14 2.03 -6.37 8.03
CA ARG A 14 0.66 -6.08 7.61
C ARG A 14 -0.20 -5.71 8.81
N PRO A 15 -1.29 -4.95 8.61
CA PRO A 15 -2.24 -4.65 9.67
C PRO A 15 -2.99 -5.92 10.09
N PRO A 16 -3.42 -6.04 11.36
CA PRO A 16 -4.25 -7.16 11.81
C PRO A 16 -5.54 -7.35 10.99
N SER A 17 -6.13 -6.26 10.48
CA SER A 17 -7.32 -6.29 9.60
C SER A 17 -7.08 -6.95 8.23
N GLU A 18 -5.82 -7.13 7.83
CA GLU A 18 -5.38 -7.75 6.58
C GLU A 18 -4.79 -9.15 6.78
N TRP A 19 -5.12 -9.82 7.90
CA TRP A 19 -4.58 -11.15 8.25
C TRP A 19 -4.87 -12.25 7.20
N ASP A 20 -5.95 -12.10 6.44
CA ASP A 20 -6.41 -13.01 5.38
C ASP A 20 -6.16 -12.46 3.96
N ALA A 21 -5.48 -11.33 3.82
CA ALA A 21 -5.15 -10.76 2.52
C ALA A 21 -4.02 -11.53 1.83
N LEU A 22 -4.12 -11.63 0.50
CA LEU A 22 -3.01 -11.99 -0.37
C LEU A 22 -2.00 -10.85 -0.41
N LEU A 23 -0.77 -11.16 -0.08
CA LEU A 23 0.32 -10.19 -0.05
C LEU A 23 0.99 -10.15 -1.42
N ILE A 24 1.04 -8.98 -2.03
CA ILE A 24 1.73 -8.73 -3.30
C ILE A 24 2.78 -7.66 -3.06
N ALA A 25 4.05 -8.03 -3.18
CA ALA A 25 5.15 -7.07 -3.10
C ALA A 25 5.16 -6.17 -4.34
N ILE A 26 4.99 -4.87 -4.12
CA ILE A 26 5.17 -3.81 -5.13
C ILE A 26 6.40 -2.97 -4.78
N THR A 27 6.50 -2.60 -3.51
CA THR A 27 7.68 -1.99 -2.91
C THR A 27 8.35 -2.98 -1.98
N ASN A 28 9.63 -2.75 -1.68
CA ASN A 28 10.33 -3.40 -0.59
C ASN A 28 10.72 -2.34 0.45
N GLY A 29 10.54 -2.60 1.74
CA GLY A 29 10.87 -1.67 2.82
C GLY A 29 10.05 -0.38 2.82
N CYS A 30 10.63 0.71 3.30
CA CYS A 30 9.94 1.99 3.42
C CYS A 30 10.82 3.16 2.95
N THR A 31 10.21 4.15 2.29
CA THR A 31 10.90 5.36 1.81
C THR A 31 11.42 6.27 2.93
N ARG A 32 11.14 5.95 4.20
CA ARG A 32 11.49 6.76 5.37
C ARG A 32 12.11 5.90 6.47
N GLN A 33 12.91 6.56 7.31
CA GLN A 33 13.54 5.96 8.49
C GLN A 33 13.13 6.75 9.73
N CYS A 34 11.88 6.57 10.17
CA CYS A 34 11.36 7.25 11.35
C CYS A 34 12.10 6.77 12.60
N THR A 35 12.40 7.68 13.53
CA THR A 35 13.25 7.36 14.70
C THR A 35 12.65 6.32 15.64
N PHE A 36 11.32 6.22 15.70
CA PHE A 36 10.58 5.23 16.48
C PHE A 36 10.31 3.92 15.74
N CYS A 37 10.39 3.91 14.40
CA CYS A 37 9.97 2.77 13.59
C CYS A 37 11.01 1.66 13.70
N SER A 38 10.61 0.50 14.21
CA SER A 38 11.43 -0.72 14.24
C SER A 38 11.21 -1.63 13.02
N MET A 39 10.09 -1.44 12.30
CA MET A 39 9.63 -2.34 11.24
C MET A 39 10.62 -2.42 10.06
N TYR A 40 10.92 -1.28 9.43
CA TYR A 40 11.64 -1.27 8.16
C TYR A 40 13.15 -1.01 8.29
N ARG A 41 13.72 -1.02 9.50
CA ARG A 41 15.15 -0.68 9.74
C ARG A 41 16.12 -1.62 9.05
N SER A 42 15.76 -2.89 8.89
CA SER A 42 16.58 -3.91 8.24
C SER A 42 16.34 -4.04 6.74
N LYS A 43 15.33 -3.35 6.18
CA LYS A 43 14.95 -3.46 4.77
C LYS A 43 15.46 -2.25 3.98
N GLN A 44 16.16 -2.49 2.88
CA GLN A 44 16.52 -1.45 1.93
C GLN A 44 15.32 -1.15 1.02
N PHE A 45 14.98 0.14 0.90
CA PHE A 45 13.86 0.53 0.06
C PHE A 45 14.14 0.22 -1.41
N SER A 46 13.20 -0.46 -2.06
CA SER A 46 13.21 -0.62 -3.51
C SER A 46 11.79 -0.66 -4.06
N MET A 47 11.65 -0.39 -5.36
CA MET A 47 10.40 -0.56 -6.10
C MET A 47 10.64 -1.62 -7.16
N ARG A 48 9.68 -2.52 -7.33
CA ARG A 48 9.70 -3.45 -8.46
C ARG A 48 9.48 -2.66 -9.75
N LYS A 49 10.46 -2.75 -10.65
CA LYS A 49 10.47 -2.00 -11.92
C LYS A 49 9.68 -2.70 -13.01
N ASP A 50 9.62 -4.03 -12.96
CA ASP A 50 8.92 -4.83 -13.96
C ASP A 50 7.49 -5.10 -13.49
N ILE A 51 6.53 -4.45 -14.17
CA ILE A 51 5.10 -4.59 -13.92
C ILE A 51 4.63 -5.99 -14.31
N GLU A 52 5.23 -6.60 -15.35
CA GLU A 52 4.83 -7.92 -15.82
C GLU A 52 5.19 -9.01 -14.81
N GLU A 53 6.29 -8.86 -14.05
CA GLU A 53 6.57 -9.76 -12.93
C GLU A 53 5.51 -9.66 -11.83
N ILE A 54 5.03 -8.45 -11.51
CA ILE A 54 3.97 -8.25 -10.51
C ILE A 54 2.67 -8.90 -11.00
N LYS A 55 2.30 -8.68 -12.27
CA LYS A 55 1.14 -9.33 -12.89
C LYS A 55 1.29 -10.86 -12.90
N MET A 56 2.50 -11.37 -13.10
CA MET A 56 2.76 -12.81 -13.06
C MET A 56 2.52 -13.37 -11.65
N ASP A 57 2.91 -12.66 -10.59
CA ASP A 57 2.62 -13.06 -9.21
C ASP A 57 1.11 -13.07 -8.93
N ILE A 58 0.39 -12.03 -9.36
CA ILE A 58 -1.08 -11.95 -9.26
C ILE A 58 -1.73 -13.14 -10.00
N LYS A 59 -1.30 -13.41 -11.23
CA LYS A 59 -1.80 -14.53 -12.04
C LYS A 59 -1.52 -15.88 -11.39
N ARG A 60 -0.30 -16.08 -10.85
CA ARG A 60 0.04 -17.30 -10.10
C ARG A 60 -0.85 -17.46 -8.89
N ALA A 61 -1.12 -16.38 -8.15
CA ALA A 61 -2.03 -16.43 -7.01
C ALA A 61 -3.45 -16.82 -7.41
N GLY A 62 -3.93 -16.30 -8.55
CA GLY A 62 -5.21 -16.71 -9.14
C GLY A 62 -5.25 -18.20 -9.45
N ALA A 63 -4.17 -18.76 -10.01
CA ALA A 63 -4.07 -20.19 -10.29
C ALA A 63 -4.00 -21.06 -9.03
N PHE A 64 -3.25 -20.65 -7.99
CA PHE A 64 -3.07 -21.43 -6.77
C PHE A 64 -4.28 -21.37 -5.82
N TYR A 65 -4.87 -20.18 -5.69
CA TYR A 65 -5.92 -19.94 -4.71
C TYR A 65 -7.32 -19.88 -5.33
N GLY A 66 -7.43 -19.73 -6.65
CA GLY A 66 -8.70 -19.63 -7.36
C GLY A 66 -9.54 -18.47 -6.83
N ASN A 67 -10.83 -18.71 -6.70
CA ASN A 67 -11.83 -17.73 -6.26
C ASN A 67 -11.82 -17.46 -4.74
N ARG A 68 -10.80 -17.94 -4.01
CA ARG A 68 -10.69 -17.76 -2.54
C ARG A 68 -10.09 -16.41 -2.15
N VAL A 69 -9.40 -15.74 -3.06
CA VAL A 69 -8.79 -14.43 -2.79
C VAL A 69 -9.88 -13.37 -2.74
N ARG A 70 -10.13 -12.83 -1.54
CA ARG A 70 -11.11 -11.75 -1.30
C ARG A 70 -10.47 -10.40 -0.98
N LYS A 71 -9.22 -10.40 -0.52
CA LYS A 71 -8.47 -9.18 -0.20
C LYS A 71 -7.06 -9.29 -0.73
N ILE A 72 -6.53 -8.18 -1.25
CA ILE A 72 -5.13 -8.05 -1.64
C ILE A 72 -4.54 -6.86 -0.89
N PHE A 73 -3.38 -7.09 -0.29
CA PHE A 73 -2.59 -6.06 0.35
C PHE A 73 -1.30 -5.86 -0.46
N PHE A 74 -1.13 -4.67 -1.01
CA PHE A 74 0.15 -4.27 -1.59
C PHE A 74 1.14 -4.03 -0.46
N GLU A 75 2.11 -4.94 -0.39
CA GLU A 75 2.97 -5.11 0.76
C GLU A 75 4.04 -4.00 0.86
N ASP A 76 4.60 -3.91 2.06
CA ASP A 76 5.62 -2.95 2.50
C ASP A 76 5.12 -1.51 2.69
N GLY A 77 6.03 -0.59 3.03
CA GLY A 77 5.72 0.62 3.77
C GLY A 77 5.18 1.81 2.97
N ASN A 78 5.20 1.77 1.63
CA ASN A 78 4.73 2.91 0.83
C ASN A 78 4.36 2.58 -0.62
N ALA A 79 3.15 2.06 -0.87
CA ALA A 79 2.71 1.80 -2.24
C ALA A 79 2.48 3.09 -3.07
N PHE A 80 2.05 4.19 -2.43
CA PHE A 80 1.74 5.45 -3.13
C PHE A 80 2.97 6.23 -3.60
N VAL A 81 4.18 5.73 -3.40
CA VAL A 81 5.36 6.24 -4.12
C VAL A 81 5.36 5.85 -5.61
N VAL A 82 4.63 4.78 -5.96
CA VAL A 82 4.49 4.29 -7.33
C VAL A 82 3.68 5.30 -8.16
N LYS A 83 4.00 5.37 -9.46
CA LYS A 83 3.29 6.23 -10.41
C LYS A 83 1.80 5.88 -10.48
N PRO A 84 0.89 6.86 -10.58
CA PRO A 84 -0.56 6.61 -10.60
C PRO A 84 -1.00 5.60 -11.66
N GLU A 85 -0.42 5.67 -12.86
CA GLU A 85 -0.80 4.82 -13.99
C GLU A 85 -0.50 3.35 -13.69
N ILE A 86 0.69 3.09 -13.12
CA ILE A 86 1.13 1.76 -12.73
C ILE A 86 0.26 1.20 -11.59
N LEU A 87 -0.03 2.03 -10.58
CA LEU A 87 -0.84 1.61 -9.45
C LEU A 87 -2.29 1.29 -9.88
N THR A 88 -2.83 2.10 -10.78
CA THR A 88 -4.16 1.89 -11.40
C THR A 88 -4.16 0.58 -12.19
N GLU A 89 -3.20 0.39 -13.09
CA GLU A 89 -3.09 -0.79 -13.94
C GLU A 89 -2.97 -2.10 -13.14
N ILE A 90 -2.14 -2.12 -12.10
CA ILE A 90 -1.99 -3.31 -11.24
C ILE A 90 -3.27 -3.57 -10.44
N THR A 91 -3.95 -2.53 -9.97
CA THR A 91 -5.22 -2.66 -9.24
C THR A 91 -6.32 -3.26 -10.13
N GLU A 92 -6.49 -2.76 -11.35
CA GLU A 92 -7.43 -3.32 -12.33
C GLU A 92 -7.09 -4.79 -12.64
N TYR A 93 -5.80 -5.09 -12.79
CA TYR A 93 -5.35 -6.45 -13.05
C TYR A 93 -5.68 -7.41 -11.89
N CYS A 94 -5.59 -6.95 -10.64
CA CYS A 94 -6.03 -7.72 -9.48
C CYS A 94 -7.51 -8.14 -9.59
N TYR A 95 -8.42 -7.19 -9.88
CA TYR A 95 -9.85 -7.49 -10.03
C TYR A 95 -10.14 -8.37 -11.26
N LYS A 96 -9.37 -8.21 -12.33
CA LYS A 96 -9.47 -9.07 -13.52
C LYS A 96 -9.13 -10.53 -13.21
N ILE A 97 -8.11 -10.78 -12.40
CA ILE A 97 -7.65 -12.15 -12.08
C ILE A 97 -8.44 -12.77 -10.93
N HIS A 98 -8.92 -11.96 -9.99
CA HIS A 98 -9.59 -12.43 -8.78
C HIS A 98 -11.06 -11.96 -8.77
N PRO A 99 -11.99 -12.75 -9.33
CA PRO A 99 -13.38 -12.31 -9.52
C PRO A 99 -14.15 -12.07 -8.22
N ASN A 100 -13.71 -12.65 -7.11
CA ASN A 100 -14.28 -12.46 -5.77
C ASN A 100 -13.49 -11.44 -4.92
N LEU A 101 -12.59 -10.66 -5.55
CA LEU A 101 -11.84 -9.63 -4.86
C LEU A 101 -12.80 -8.51 -4.42
N GLU A 102 -12.70 -8.13 -3.16
CA GLU A 102 -13.54 -7.11 -2.54
C GLU A 102 -12.75 -5.88 -2.14
N LYS A 103 -11.44 -6.04 -1.96
CA LYS A 103 -10.61 -4.99 -1.38
C LYS A 103 -9.17 -5.09 -1.86
N VAL A 104 -8.64 -3.95 -2.31
CA VAL A 104 -7.19 -3.71 -2.48
C VAL A 104 -6.78 -2.59 -1.52
N SER A 105 -5.74 -2.85 -0.73
CA SER A 105 -5.23 -1.91 0.28
C SER A 105 -3.70 -1.91 0.42
N SER A 106 -3.14 -0.91 1.11
CA SER A 106 -1.67 -0.80 1.34
C SER A 106 -1.31 0.10 2.51
N TYR A 107 -0.07 0.05 2.99
CA TYR A 107 0.51 1.16 3.74
C TYR A 107 0.94 2.28 2.79
N SER A 108 0.80 3.54 3.19
CA SER A 108 1.43 4.67 2.50
C SER A 108 1.67 5.88 3.39
N HIS A 109 2.54 6.76 2.92
CA HIS A 109 2.75 8.05 3.57
C HIS A 109 1.80 9.12 3.04
N ALA A 110 1.25 9.91 3.96
CA ALA A 110 0.46 11.11 3.71
C ALA A 110 1.01 11.96 2.54
N LYS A 111 2.31 12.25 2.59
CA LYS A 111 2.99 13.11 1.61
C LYS A 111 2.92 12.54 0.18
N ASP A 112 3.01 11.23 0.01
CA ASP A 112 3.02 10.62 -1.32
C ASP A 112 1.62 10.45 -1.89
N ILE A 113 0.61 10.35 -1.03
CA ILE A 113 -0.80 10.46 -1.41
C ILE A 113 -1.09 11.88 -1.92
N LEU A 114 -0.68 12.92 -1.18
CA LEU A 114 -0.97 14.31 -1.53
C LEU A 114 -0.17 14.85 -2.73
N LYS A 115 0.94 14.21 -3.11
CA LYS A 115 1.66 14.55 -4.34
C LYS A 115 0.89 14.18 -5.60
N LYS A 116 -0.07 13.25 -5.52
CA LYS A 116 -0.91 12.85 -6.66
C LYS A 116 -2.02 13.86 -6.86
N SER A 117 -2.35 14.13 -8.11
CA SER A 117 -3.49 14.99 -8.45
C SER A 117 -4.80 14.35 -8.00
N ASP A 118 -5.85 15.15 -7.82
CA ASP A 118 -7.17 14.62 -7.49
C ASP A 118 -7.72 13.71 -8.61
N GLU A 119 -7.34 13.98 -9.87
CA GLU A 119 -7.67 13.12 -11.02
C GLU A 119 -6.97 11.75 -10.92
N ASP A 120 -5.69 11.73 -10.54
CA ASP A 120 -4.94 10.48 -10.35
C ASP A 120 -5.51 9.66 -9.20
N LEU A 121 -5.83 10.31 -8.08
CA LEU A 121 -6.46 9.65 -6.92
C LEU A 121 -7.83 9.10 -7.30
N LYS A 122 -8.60 9.83 -8.11
CA LYS A 122 -9.87 9.36 -8.65
C LYS A 122 -9.69 8.13 -9.54
N LYS A 123 -8.71 8.12 -10.46
CA LYS A 123 -8.43 6.95 -11.31
C LYS A 123 -8.05 5.72 -10.49
N ILE A 124 -7.21 5.90 -9.47
CA ILE A 124 -6.81 4.83 -8.55
C ILE A 124 -8.04 4.27 -7.79
N ALA A 125 -8.92 5.15 -7.31
CA ALA A 125 -10.16 4.77 -6.63
C ALA A 125 -11.14 4.05 -7.57
N ASP A 126 -11.35 4.59 -8.77
CA ASP A 126 -12.26 4.04 -9.79
C ASP A 126 -11.77 2.67 -10.30
N ALA A 127 -10.46 2.39 -10.26
CA ALA A 127 -9.89 1.06 -10.49
C ALA A 127 -10.15 0.05 -9.37
N GLY A 128 -10.73 0.49 -8.24
CA GLY A 128 -11.08 -0.35 -7.10
C GLY A 128 -10.03 -0.39 -5.99
N PHE A 129 -9.10 0.56 -5.96
CA PHE A 129 -8.23 0.73 -4.80
C PHE A 129 -9.03 1.38 -3.68
N THR A 130 -9.12 0.73 -2.53
CA THR A 130 -10.18 1.07 -1.55
C THR A 130 -9.65 1.64 -0.24
N MET A 131 -8.44 1.25 0.19
CA MET A 131 -8.03 1.58 1.56
C MET A 131 -6.52 1.77 1.70
N VAL A 132 -6.12 2.81 2.41
CA VAL A 132 -4.71 3.08 2.73
C VAL A 132 -4.55 3.24 4.24
N TYR A 133 -3.57 2.52 4.78
CA TYR A 133 -3.12 2.66 6.16
C TYR A 133 -2.04 3.74 6.21
N VAL A 134 -2.34 4.85 6.87
CA VAL A 134 -1.47 6.01 6.99
C VAL A 134 -1.08 6.18 8.44
N GLY A 135 0.20 5.99 8.77
CA GLY A 135 0.67 6.34 10.10
C GLY A 135 0.63 7.86 10.27
N ILE A 136 -0.21 8.38 11.16
CA ILE A 136 -0.27 9.82 11.50
C ILE A 136 0.55 10.13 12.78
N GLU A 137 0.69 9.18 13.72
CA GLU A 137 1.46 9.22 15.01
C GLU A 137 1.19 10.40 15.95
N SER A 138 1.25 11.66 15.50
CA SER A 138 1.13 12.84 16.34
C SER A 138 0.50 14.00 15.56
N GLY A 139 -0.26 14.84 16.27
CA GLY A 139 -0.79 16.11 15.76
C GLY A 139 0.09 17.31 16.12
N ASP A 140 1.24 17.09 16.76
CA ASP A 140 2.18 18.14 17.18
C ASP A 140 3.39 18.19 16.22
N ASP A 141 3.61 19.34 15.59
CA ASP A 141 4.66 19.53 14.58
C ASP A 141 6.08 19.40 15.16
N GLU A 142 6.30 19.75 16.43
CA GLU A 142 7.60 19.57 17.09
C GLU A 142 7.91 18.08 17.26
N VAL A 143 6.92 17.30 17.67
CA VAL A 143 7.01 15.84 17.81
C VAL A 143 7.20 15.18 16.44
N LEU A 144 6.44 15.60 15.43
CA LEU A 144 6.55 15.07 14.06
C LEU A 144 7.94 15.32 13.44
N ASN A 145 8.53 16.49 13.70
CA ASN A 145 9.87 16.84 13.27
C ASN A 145 10.94 16.04 14.04
N ALA A 146 10.82 15.93 15.37
CA ALA A 146 11.72 15.12 16.19
C ALA A 146 11.71 13.64 15.76
N CYS A 147 10.56 13.14 15.30
CA CYS A 147 10.40 11.78 14.79
C CYS A 147 10.86 11.57 13.34
N LYS A 148 11.32 12.63 12.64
CA LYS A 148 11.66 12.63 11.20
C LYS A 148 10.55 12.09 10.29
N LYS A 149 9.30 12.28 10.70
CA LYS A 149 8.16 11.67 10.01
C LYS A 149 7.84 12.35 8.68
N GLY A 150 8.17 13.64 8.57
CA GLY A 150 8.02 14.44 7.36
C GLY A 150 6.57 14.61 6.90
N THR A 151 5.71 14.87 7.88
CA THR A 151 4.28 15.24 7.82
C THR A 151 4.09 16.39 8.83
N THR A 152 3.09 17.26 8.64
CA THR A 152 2.71 18.34 9.59
C THR A 152 1.24 18.19 10.02
N GLN A 153 0.80 18.88 11.06
CA GLN A 153 -0.56 18.82 11.62
C GLN A 153 -1.65 19.04 10.55
N ASP A 154 -1.44 19.97 9.62
CA ASP A 154 -2.40 20.28 8.56
C ASP A 154 -2.60 19.11 7.57
N PHE A 155 -1.62 18.20 7.45
CA PHE A 155 -1.77 16.99 6.63
C PHE A 155 -2.87 16.07 7.18
N THR A 156 -3.07 16.03 8.51
CA THR A 156 -4.05 15.18 9.18
C THR A 156 -5.50 15.59 8.87
N LYS A 157 -5.73 16.88 8.58
CA LYS A 157 -7.06 17.43 8.33
C LYS A 157 -7.53 17.22 6.87
N GLN A 158 -6.61 16.94 5.95
CA GLN A 158 -6.88 16.90 4.50
C GLN A 158 -7.36 15.53 3.97
N PHE A 159 -7.63 14.58 4.87
CA PHE A 159 -7.77 13.16 4.54
C PHE A 159 -9.16 12.70 4.04
N PHE A 160 -9.90 13.57 3.37
CA PHE A 160 -11.14 13.20 2.67
C PHE A 160 -10.93 13.32 1.16
N LYS A 161 -10.37 12.30 0.51
CA LYS A 161 -10.18 12.29 -0.93
C LYS A 161 -10.81 11.07 -1.60
N VAL A 162 -11.56 11.35 -2.67
CA VAL A 162 -12.08 10.47 -3.73
C VAL A 162 -12.03 8.97 -3.42
N GLY A 163 -13.05 8.45 -2.73
CA GLY A 163 -13.35 7.01 -2.66
C GLY A 163 -12.34 6.10 -1.96
N ILE A 164 -11.20 6.60 -1.49
CA ILE A 164 -10.18 5.83 -0.78
C ILE A 164 -10.30 6.08 0.72
N TYR A 165 -10.58 5.03 1.48
CA TYR A 165 -10.65 5.10 2.93
C TYR A 165 -9.25 5.21 3.53
N LEU A 166 -9.08 6.14 4.45
CA LEU A 166 -7.83 6.33 5.16
C LEU A 166 -8.02 5.90 6.61
N THR A 167 -7.17 4.99 7.07
CA THR A 167 -7.12 4.60 8.47
C THR A 167 -5.76 4.91 9.05
N THR A 168 -5.74 5.33 10.31
CA THR A 168 -4.51 5.36 11.09
C THR A 168 -4.15 3.95 11.53
N CYS A 169 -2.87 3.60 11.44
CA CYS A 169 -2.30 2.38 12.00
C CYS A 169 -1.62 2.66 13.33
#